data_AF-A0A414FJ28-F1
#
_entry.id   AF-A0A414FJ28-F1
#
_cell.length_a   1.000
_cell.length_b   1.000
_cell.length_c   1.000
_cell.angle_alpha   90.00
_cell.angle_beta   90.00
_cell.angle_gamma   90.00
#
_symmetry.space_group_name_H-M   'P 1'
#
loop_
_entity.id
_entity.type
_entity.pdbx_description
1 polymer ?
#
loop_
_entity_poly.entity_id
_entity_poly.type
_entity_poly.pdbx_seq_one_letter_code
_entity_poly.pdbx_strand_id
1 'polypeptide(L)' 'MAKVQIKSEKITPFGGIFSIMEQFDVLLSNVIDSTLGKRCQSFGYSYSEILRSLMCVFFCGGSCIEDVSTHL' A
#
# COMPACT_ATOMS: atom_id res chain seq x y z
N MET A 1 21.42 -30.34 28.09
CA MET A 1 20.39 -30.27 27.01
C MET A 1 20.64 -28.99 26.24
N ALA A 2 21.18 -29.07 25.02
CA ALA A 2 21.53 -27.89 24.23
C ALA A 2 20.26 -27.31 23.59
N LYS A 3 19.99 -26.03 23.84
CA LYS A 3 18.86 -25.30 23.25
C LYS A 3 19.15 -25.09 21.76
N VAL A 4 18.65 -25.98 20.90
CA VAL A 4 18.72 -25.79 19.45
C VAL A 4 17.80 -24.61 19.11
N GLN A 5 18.40 -23.46 18.78
CA GLN A 5 17.68 -22.36 18.17
C GLN A 5 17.59 -22.66 16.68
N ILE A 6 16.38 -22.99 16.22
CA ILE A 6 16.07 -23.09 14.79
C ILE A 6 16.08 -21.66 14.25
N LYS A 7 17.26 -21.18 13.85
CA LYS A 7 17.40 -19.87 13.22
C LYS A 7 17.08 -20.09 11.75
N SER A 8 15.86 -19.71 11.33
CA SER A 8 15.49 -19.69 9.91
C SER A 8 16.43 -18.70 9.22
N GLU A 9 17.37 -19.22 8.45
CA GLU A 9 18.33 -18.41 7.71
C GLU A 9 17.57 -17.67 6.61
N LYS A 10 17.64 -16.33 6.68
CA LYS A 10 17.02 -15.36 5.75
C LYS A 10 15.53 -15.11 5.91
N ILE A 11 15.08 -14.77 7.12
CA ILE A 11 13.93 -13.87 7.26
C ILE A 11 14.35 -12.51 6.69
N THR A 12 13.82 -12.09 5.54
CA THR A 12 13.94 -10.71 5.06
C THR A 12 13.26 -9.81 6.10
N PRO A 13 14.02 -9.07 6.93
CA PRO A 13 13.48 -8.57 8.19
C PRO A 13 12.54 -7.37 8.06
N PHE A 14 12.20 -6.93 6.85
CA PHE A 14 11.43 -5.70 6.63
C PHE A 14 10.44 -5.77 5.45
N GLY A 15 10.03 -6.97 5.05
CA GLY A 15 9.12 -7.14 3.91
C GLY A 15 7.68 -6.71 4.15
N GLY A 16 7.16 -6.81 5.39
CA GLY A 16 5.74 -6.72 5.78
C GLY A 16 4.76 -6.01 4.83
N ILE A 17 4.22 -4.87 5.26
CA ILE A 17 3.28 -4.09 4.45
C ILE A 17 3.97 -3.43 3.25
N PHE A 18 5.27 -3.12 3.37
CA PHE A 18 6.03 -2.40 2.37
C PHE A 18 6.21 -3.18 1.06
N SER A 19 6.45 -4.50 1.14
CA SER A 19 6.54 -5.38 -0.04
C SER A 19 5.19 -5.48 -0.76
N ILE A 20 4.08 -5.54 0.00
CA ILE A 20 2.73 -5.52 -0.58
C ILE A 20 2.48 -4.20 -1.32
N MET A 21 2.89 -3.07 -0.74
CA MET A 21 2.74 -1.76 -1.37
C MET A 21 3.64 -1.56 -2.59
N GLU A 22 4.82 -2.18 -2.61
CA GLU A 22 5.69 -2.20 -3.78
C GLU A 22 5.07 -3.00 -4.93
N GLN A 23 4.52 -4.18 -4.64
CA GLN A 23 3.80 -4.98 -5.63
C GLN A 23 2.54 -4.29 -6.14
N PHE A 24 1.81 -3.58 -5.27
CA PHE A 24 0.70 -2.73 -5.68
C PHE A 24 1.15 -1.68 -6.71
N ASP A 25 2.26 -1.02 -6.45
CA ASP A 25 2.75 0.05 -7.32
C ASP A 25 3.11 -0.46 -8.71
N VAL A 26 3.80 -1.60 -8.77
CA VAL A 26 4.22 -2.24 -10.04
C VAL A 26 3.03 -2.76 -10.85
N LEU A 27 2.01 -3.32 -10.21
CA LEU A 27 0.95 -4.06 -10.89
C LEU A 27 -0.32 -3.24 -11.11
N LEU A 28 -0.68 -2.38 -10.16
CA LEU A 28 -2.01 -1.77 -10.08
C LEU A 28 -2.00 -0.27 -10.32
N SER A 29 -0.95 0.47 -9.91
CA SER A 29 -0.94 1.94 -10.03
C SER A 29 -1.24 2.41 -11.45
N ASN A 30 -0.54 1.85 -12.45
CA ASN A 30 -0.75 2.23 -13.85
C ASN A 30 -2.14 1.88 -14.38
N VAL A 31 -2.65 0.69 -14.03
CA VAL A 31 -3.98 0.22 -14.47
C VAL A 31 -5.07 1.12 -13.90
N ILE A 32 -4.96 1.48 -12.62
CA ILE A 32 -5.90 2.34 -11.92
C ILE A 32 -5.93 3.73 -12.58
N ASP A 33 -4.77 4.37 -12.71
CA ASP A 33 -4.71 5.73 -13.26
C ASP A 33 -5.09 5.78 -14.74
N SER A 34 -4.76 4.74 -15.51
CA SER A 34 -5.18 4.64 -16.91
C SER A 34 -6.68 4.39 -17.07
N THR A 35 -7.33 3.71 -16.10
CA THR A 35 -8.76 3.39 -16.17
C THR A 35 -9.63 4.52 -15.64
N LEU A 36 -9.23 5.14 -14.54
CA LEU A 36 -10.00 6.20 -13.87
C LEU A 36 -9.61 7.60 -14.37
N GLY A 37 -8.47 7.73 -15.05
CA GLY A 37 -7.95 9.00 -15.53
C GLY A 37 -7.43 9.89 -14.40
N LYS A 38 -7.40 11.20 -14.63
CA LYS A 38 -6.84 12.17 -13.70
C LYS A 38 -7.90 12.66 -12.71
N ARG A 39 -7.69 12.47 -11.40
CA ARG A 39 -8.59 12.96 -10.34
C ARG A 39 -8.66 14.50 -10.29
N CYS A 40 -7.50 15.15 -10.29
CA CYS A 40 -7.39 16.62 -10.19
C CYS A 40 -6.62 17.20 -11.39
N GLN A 41 -7.12 18.29 -11.97
CA GLN A 41 -6.43 18.95 -13.09
C GLN A 41 -5.15 19.69 -12.66
N SER A 42 -5.14 20.30 -11.48
CA SER A 42 -4.09 21.22 -11.03
C SER A 42 -3.19 20.65 -9.93
N PHE A 43 -3.72 20.44 -8.72
CA PHE A 43 -2.99 19.88 -7.58
C PHE A 43 -3.88 18.87 -6.86
N GLY A 44 -3.36 17.67 -6.62
CA GLY A 44 -4.08 16.62 -5.91
C GLY A 44 -3.47 15.24 -6.17
N TYR A 45 -3.84 14.28 -5.32
CA TYR A 45 -3.41 12.89 -5.43
C TYR A 45 -4.08 12.18 -6.61
N SER A 46 -3.34 11.27 -7.25
CA SER A 46 -3.85 10.35 -8.26
C SER A 46 -4.73 9.26 -7.62
N TYR A 47 -5.55 8.58 -8.43
CA TYR A 47 -6.42 7.53 -7.88
C TYR A 47 -5.62 6.36 -7.31
N SER A 48 -4.49 6.01 -7.95
CA SER A 48 -3.56 5.00 -7.43
C SER A 48 -3.00 5.36 -6.04
N GLU A 49 -2.61 6.61 -5.83
CA GLU A 49 -2.07 7.12 -4.56
C GLU A 49 -3.10 7.04 -3.43
N ILE A 50 -4.36 7.40 -3.72
CA ILE A 50 -5.46 7.33 -2.76
C ILE A 50 -5.75 5.89 -2.38
N LEU A 51 -5.87 4.99 -3.36
CA LEU A 51 -6.12 3.57 -3.11
C LEU A 51 -4.96 2.92 -2.36
N ARG A 52 -3.72 3.28 -2.69
CA ARG A 52 -2.53 2.82 -1.96
C ARG A 52 -2.56 3.27 -0.51
N SER A 53 -2.88 4.53 -0.27
CA SER A 53 -3.01 5.08 1.08
C SER A 53 -4.15 4.39 1.87
N LEU A 54 -5.29 4.16 1.22
CA LEU A 54 -6.42 3.42 1.82
C LEU A 54 -6.02 1.99 2.19
N MET A 55 -5.32 1.27 1.31
CA MET A 55 -4.83 -0.07 1.58
C MET A 55 -3.84 -0.08 2.75
N CYS A 56 -2.91 0.87 2.81
CA CYS A 56 -2.00 1.03 3.95
C CYS A 56 -2.75 1.22 5.27
N VAL A 57 -3.72 2.14 5.32
CA VAL A 57 -4.52 2.41 6.52
C VAL A 57 -5.30 1.16 6.92
N PHE A 58 -5.97 0.50 5.98
CA PHE A 58 -6.76 -0.70 6.22
C PHE A 58 -5.91 -1.85 6.78
N PHE A 59 -4.76 -2.15 6.16
CA PHE A 59 -3.89 -3.24 6.63
C PHE A 59 -3.17 -2.92 7.95
N CYS A 60 -3.00 -1.64 8.29
CA CYS A 60 -2.50 -1.22 9.59
C CYS A 60 -3.61 -1.11 10.66
N GLY A 61 -4.87 -1.45 10.34
CA GLY A 61 -5.99 -1.40 11.28
C GLY A 61 -6.52 0.02 11.57
N GLY A 62 -6.19 0.99 10.73
CA GLY A 62 -6.73 2.34 10.80
C GLY A 62 -8.12 2.45 10.16
N SER A 63 -8.86 3.48 10.54
CA SER A 63 -10.24 3.72 10.08
C SER A 63 -10.44 5.08 9.41
N CYS A 64 -9.39 5.90 9.32
CA CYS A 64 -9.48 7.28 8.84
C CYS A 64 -8.38 7.55 7.80
N ILE A 65 -8.74 8.25 6.73
CA ILE A 65 -7.82 8.79 5.74
C ILE A 65 -8.24 10.24 5.45
N GLU A 66 -7.30 11.16 5.57
CA GLU A 66 -7.53 12.57 5.21
C GLU A 66 -7.75 12.68 3.69
N ASP A 67 -8.55 13.66 3.26
CA ASP A 67 -8.79 13.99 1.83
C ASP A 67 -9.64 12.98 0.99
N VAL A 68 -10.17 11.91 1.60
CA VAL A 68 -11.20 11.05 0.98
C VAL A 68 -12.57 11.32 1.63
N SER A 69 -13.11 12.52 1.39
CA SER A 69 -14.45 12.89 1.85
C SER A 69 -15.51 12.36 0.88
N THR A 70 -16.18 11.27 1.27
CA THR A 70 -17.46 10.71 0.74
C THR A 70 -17.49 10.27 -0.73
N HIS A 71 -16.63 10.80 -1.60
CA HIS A 71 -16.65 10.57 -3.04
C HIS A 71 -15.31 9.97 -3.49
N LEU A 72 -15.19 8.65 -3.33
CA LEU A 72 -14.30 7.86 -4.16
C LEU A 72 -15.07 7.43 -5.41
#